data_AF-A0A6A4GZF8-F1
#
_entry.id   AF-A0A6A4GZF8-F1
#
_cell.length_a   1.000
_cell.length_b   1.000
_cell.length_c   1.000
_cell.angle_alpha   90.00
_cell.angle_beta   90.00
_cell.angle_gamma   90.00
#
_symmetry.space_group_name_H-M   'P 1'
#
loop_
_entity.id
_entity.type
_entity.pdbx_description
1 polymer ?
#
loop_
_entity_poly.entity_id
_entity_poly.type
_entity_poly.pdbx_seq_one_letter_code
_entity_poly.pdbx_strand_id
1 'polypeptide(L)' 'MATEYQAQLLNECAKGNHDVETKYGTCGIITAVLLFPIGLICLFTDRKKKCARCGVPL' A
#
# COMPACT_ATOMS: atom_id res chain seq x y z
N MET A 1 -12.69 -5.76 25.67
CA MET A 1 -11.28 -5.32 25.71
C MET A 1 -10.64 -5.35 24.32
N ALA A 2 -11.17 -4.59 23.35
CA ALA A 2 -10.59 -4.52 22.00
C ALA A 2 -9.91 -3.16 21.70
N THR A 3 -10.14 -2.16 22.55
CA THR A 3 -9.71 -0.77 22.33
C THR A 3 -8.22 -0.58 22.63
N GLU A 4 -7.72 -1.23 23.67
CA GLU A 4 -6.33 -1.12 24.15
C GLU A 4 -5.35 -1.68 23.12
N TYR A 5 -5.67 -2.82 22.50
CA TYR A 5 -4.86 -3.43 21.45
C TYR A 5 -4.74 -2.53 20.21
N GLN A 6 -5.84 -1.92 19.76
CA GLN A 6 -5.83 -0.96 18.66
C GLN A 6 -4.97 0.27 18.99
N ALA A 7 -5.06 0.78 20.23
CA ALA A 7 -4.25 1.90 20.68
C ALA A 7 -2.74 1.58 20.65
N GLN A 8 -2.33 0.36 21.03
CA GLN A 8 -0.93 -0.07 20.93
C GLN A 8 -0.45 -0.14 19.48
N LEU A 9 -1.26 -0.69 18.57
CA LEU A 9 -0.91 -0.77 17.14
C LEU A 9 -0.76 0.61 16.48
N LEU A 10 -1.61 1.56 16.86
CA LEU A 10 -1.55 2.95 16.41
C LEU A 10 -0.34 3.69 17.00
N ASN A 11 0.02 3.42 18.26
CA ASN A 11 1.20 4.01 18.91
C ASN A 11 2.51 3.56 18.23
N GLU A 12 2.56 2.33 17.74
CA GLU A 12 3.68 1.84 16.93
C GLU A 12 3.80 2.59 15.59
N CYS A 13 2.66 2.89 14.95
CA CYS A 13 2.65 3.73 13.75
C CYS A 13 3.11 5.16 14.07
N ALA A 14 2.70 5.72 15.21
CA ALA A 14 3.14 7.05 15.66
C ALA A 14 4.64 7.12 15.99
N LYS A 15 5.25 6.00 16.39
CA LYS A 15 6.70 5.86 16.58
C LYS A 15 7.48 5.74 15.25
N GLY A 16 6.79 5.70 14.11
CA GLY A 16 7.40 5.49 12.79
C GLY A 16 7.61 4.02 12.44
N ASN A 17 7.16 3.08 13.26
CA ASN A 17 7.21 1.65 12.96
C ASN A 17 6.01 1.25 12.10
N HIS A 18 6.01 1.72 10.85
CA HIS A 18 4.96 1.42 9.90
C HIS A 18 5.21 0.08 9.19
N ASP A 19 4.21 -0.79 9.21
CA ASP A 19 4.22 -2.03 8.45
C ASP A 19 3.93 -1.72 6.98
N VAL A 20 4.96 -1.81 6.13
CA VAL A 20 4.90 -1.36 4.74
C VAL A 20 4.23 -2.43 3.89
N GLU A 21 2.96 -2.23 3.52
CA GLU A 21 2.25 -3.11 2.61
C GLU A 21 2.34 -2.56 1.18
N THR A 22 2.86 -3.39 0.27
CA THR A 22 2.89 -3.06 -1.16
C THR A 22 1.69 -3.68 -1.84
N LYS A 23 0.75 -2.83 -2.27
CA LYS A 23 -0.37 -3.27 -3.12
C LYS A 23 -0.15 -2.82 -4.55
N TYR A 24 -0.24 -3.78 -5.46
CA TYR A 24 -0.24 -3.52 -6.89
C TYR A 24 -1.63 -3.07 -7.32
N GLY A 25 -1.71 -1.96 -8.06
CA GLY A 25 -2.96 -1.54 -8.67
C GLY A 25 -3.40 -2.58 -9.71
N THR A 26 -4.45 -3.35 -9.40
CA THR A 26 -5.03 -4.36 -10.31
C THR A 26 -5.41 -3.74 -11.67
N CYS A 27 -5.82 -2.47 -11.65
CA CYS A 27 -6.14 -1.69 -12.86
C CYS A 27 -4.90 -1.48 -13.76
N GLY A 28 -3.72 -1.27 -13.16
CA GLY A 28 -2.46 -1.17 -13.90
C GLY A 28 -2.08 -2.47 -14.58
N ILE A 29 -2.36 -3.62 -13.93
CA ILE A 29 -2.04 -4.95 -14.47
C ILE A 29 -2.90 -5.24 -15.70
N ILE A 30 -4.21 -4.95 -15.60
CA ILE A 30 -5.15 -5.15 -16.70
C ILE A 30 -4.76 -4.28 -17.91
N THR A 31 -4.42 -3.02 -17.66
CA THR A 31 -4.01 -2.08 -18.73
C THR A 31 -2.65 -2.44 -19.33
N ALA A 32 -1.72 -3.02 -18.55
CA ALA A 32 -0.43 -3.51 -19.05
C ALA A 32 -0.56 -4.65 -20.06
N VAL A 33 -1.53 -5.54 -19.87
CA VAL A 33 -1.80 -6.65 -20.79
C VAL A 33 -2.47 -6.16 -22.07
N LEU A 34 -3.38 -5.18 -21.97
CA LEU A 34 -4.12 -4.65 -23.11
C LEU A 34 -3.34 -3.62 -23.95
N LEU A 35 -2.42 -2.88 -23.31
CA LEU A 35 -1.69 -1.75 -23.91
C LEU A 35 -0.17 -1.97 -23.82
N PHE A 36 0.35 -2.91 -24.59
CA PHE A 36 1.79 -3.06 -24.79
C PHE A 36 2.35 -1.84 -25.55
N PRO A 37 3.42 -1.12 -25.15
CA PRO A 37 4.30 -1.20 -23.97
C PRO A 37 4.00 -0.18 -22.84
N ILE A 38 3.05 0.74 -23.07
CA ILE A 38 2.76 1.89 -22.19
C ILE A 38 2.22 1.43 -20.84
N GLY A 39 1.39 0.38 -20.82
CA GLY A 39 0.78 -0.10 -19.59
C GLY A 39 1.79 -0.76 -18.62
N LEU A 40 2.91 -1.28 -19.12
CA LEU A 40 3.97 -1.89 -18.31
C LEU A 40 4.72 -0.83 -17.48
N ILE A 41 5.00 0.33 -18.06
CA ILE A 41 5.64 1.48 -17.37
C ILE A 41 4.68 2.04 -16.30
N CYS A 42 3.40 2.15 -16.64
CA CYS A 42 2.37 2.64 -15.73
C CYS A 42 2.20 1.69 -14.52
N LEU A 43 2.25 0.37 -14.76
CA LEU A 43 2.21 -0.64 -13.71
C LEU A 43 3.37 -0.54 -12.71
N PHE A 44 4.59 -0.30 -13.20
CA PHE A 44 5.76 -0.12 -12.33
C PHE A 44 5.69 1.17 -11.51
N THR A 45 5.00 2.18 -12.02
CA THR A 45 4.81 3.48 -11.37
C THR A 45 3.70 3.44 -10.32
N ASP A 46 2.64 2.65 -10.54
CA ASP A 46 1.52 2.50 -9.60
C ASP A 46 1.81 1.48 -8.47
N ARG A 47 3.01 1.57 -7.87
CA ARG A 47 3.32 0.87 -6.62
C ARG A 47 2.99 1.80 -5.46
N LYS A 48 1.79 1.66 -4.91
CA LYS A 48 1.38 2.40 -3.70
C LYS A 48 1.86 1.65 -2.48
N LYS A 49 2.92 2.17 -1.86
CA LYS A 49 3.37 1.75 -0.53
C LYS A 49 2.47 2.42 0.49
N LYS A 50 1.81 1.63 1.32
CA LYS A 50 0.93 2.14 2.36
C LYS A 50 1.04 1.27 3.59
N CYS A 51 0.94 1.90 4.74
CA CYS A 51 0.94 1.25 6.03
C CYS A 51 -0.24 0.27 6.12
N ALA A 52 0.00 -1.04 6.33
CA ALA A 52 -1.07 -2.04 6.50
C ALA A 52 -1.99 -1.71 7.68
N ARG A 53 -1.39 -1.10 8.71
CA ARG A 53 -2.01 -0.87 10.02
C ARG A 53 -2.79 0.43 10.12
N CYS A 54 -2.32 1.45 9.41
CA CYS A 54 -2.78 2.84 9.55
C CYS A 54 -3.23 3.47 8.23
N GLY A 55 -2.98 2.82 7.09
CA GLY A 55 -3.42 3.27 5.77
C GLY A 55 -2.66 4.48 5.19
N VAL A 56 -1.74 5.07 5.96
CA VAL A 56 -0.93 6.22 5.53
C VAL A 56 0.01 5.78 4.39
N PRO A 57 0.05 6.52 3.25
CA PRO A 57 1.02 6.27 2.18
C PRO A 57 2.43 6.61 2.67
N LEU A 58 3.39 5.72 2.41
CA LEU A 58 4.81 5.83 2.80
C LEU A 58 5.70 6.10 1.59
#